data_AF-A0A3B1CJN9-F1
#
_entry.id   AF-A0A3B1CJN9-F1
#
_cell.length_a   1.000
_cell.length_b   1.000
_cell.length_c   1.000
_cell.angle_alpha   90.00
_cell.angle_beta   90.00
_cell.angle_gamma   90.00
#
_symmetry.space_group_name_H-M   'P 1'
#
loop_
_entity.id
_entity.type
_entity.pdbx_description
1 polymer ?
#
loop_
_entity_poly.entity_id
_entity_poly.type
_entity_poly.pdbx_seq_one_letter_code
_entity_poly.pdbx_strand_id
1 'polypeptide(L)'
;MNLKWFGSLHRTGPLLTVLCVFLLLSCTDNKIKGDPKKTLGTYVGAIKKGDFETIYKLNRVTARQLKYVGATSVGDVKQQLEENYKNNQAKYDATELTFTPNVQWAEKHFFPPSCVFELSPVRSLTSIDKGNPNALYEEGFLVISTVSVRYPDLTEAPELDGKKISSAKYDCYLNKIREGGNVRIYDVDDKWYVGGCILEAESVEYYKK
;
A
#
# COMPACT_ATOMS: atom_id res chain seq x y z
N MET A 1 -25.38 -55.46 51.61
CA MET A 1 -26.29 -54.63 50.80
C MET A 1 -25.56 -54.15 49.56
N ASN A 2 -26.20 -54.31 48.41
CA ASN A 2 -25.77 -53.94 47.05
C ASN A 2 -25.46 -52.42 46.95
N LEU A 3 -24.64 -51.88 46.05
CA LEU A 3 -24.54 -52.12 44.62
C LEU A 3 -23.11 -51.94 44.08
N LYS A 4 -22.75 -52.83 43.15
CA LYS A 4 -21.77 -52.59 42.07
C LYS A 4 -22.39 -51.62 41.06
N TRP A 5 -21.60 -50.68 40.53
CA TRP A 5 -21.85 -50.08 39.21
C TRP A 5 -20.56 -50.08 38.38
N PHE A 6 -20.61 -50.87 37.31
CA PHE A 6 -19.71 -50.83 36.15
C PHE A 6 -20.12 -49.65 35.25
N GLY A 7 -19.15 -49.08 34.52
CA GLY A 7 -19.41 -48.12 33.44
C GLY A 7 -18.12 -47.44 33.03
N SER A 8 -17.24 -48.13 32.32
CA SER A 8 -17.14 -48.18 30.84
C SER A 8 -16.32 -47.02 30.27
N LEU A 9 -15.12 -47.40 29.84
CA LEU A 9 -14.24 -46.65 28.96
C LEU A 9 -14.93 -46.54 27.58
N HIS A 10 -15.57 -45.42 27.27
CA HIS A 10 -15.97 -45.05 25.92
C HIS A 10 -15.47 -43.63 25.64
N ARG A 11 -14.44 -43.48 24.81
CA ARG A 11 -14.62 -43.12 23.39
C ARG A 11 -15.47 -41.85 23.21
N THR A 12 -14.96 -40.74 23.73
CA THR A 12 -15.20 -39.38 23.20
C THR A 12 -13.81 -38.84 22.85
N GLY A 13 -13.19 -39.29 21.78
CA GLY A 13 -13.62 -38.95 20.42
C GLY A 13 -12.63 -37.89 19.91
N PRO A 14 -11.92 -38.11 18.80
CA PRO A 14 -10.92 -37.18 18.26
C PRO A 14 -11.48 -35.78 17.87
N LEU A 15 -12.77 -35.53 18.11
CA LEU A 15 -13.42 -34.24 17.91
C LEU A 15 -12.94 -33.14 18.85
N LEU A 16 -12.57 -33.46 20.11
CA LEU A 16 -12.13 -32.42 21.05
C LEU A 16 -10.74 -31.86 20.68
N THR A 17 -9.88 -32.69 20.11
CA THR A 17 -8.53 -32.29 19.67
C THR A 17 -8.60 -31.50 18.37
N VAL A 18 -9.53 -31.81 17.47
CA VAL A 18 -9.75 -31.02 16.23
C VAL A 18 -10.27 -29.61 16.56
N LEU A 19 -11.17 -29.47 17.55
CA LEU A 19 -11.70 -28.15 17.93
C LEU A 19 -10.62 -27.22 18.52
N CYS A 20 -9.66 -27.76 19.29
CA CYS A 20 -8.53 -26.98 19.83
C CYS A 20 -7.52 -26.57 18.75
N VAL A 21 -7.34 -27.38 17.69
CA VAL A 21 -6.47 -27.01 16.55
C VAL A 21 -7.11 -25.91 15.68
N PHE A 22 -8.43 -25.91 15.51
CA PHE A 22 -9.13 -24.82 14.81
C PHE A 22 -9.11 -23.49 15.59
N LEU A 23 -9.11 -23.54 16.92
CA LEU A 23 -8.99 -22.34 17.77
C LEU A 23 -7.55 -21.78 17.79
N LEU A 24 -6.52 -22.61 17.60
CA LEU A 24 -5.12 -22.16 17.48
C LEU A 24 -4.73 -21.67 16.08
N LEU A 25 -5.47 -22.05 15.03
CA LEU A 25 -5.35 -21.43 13.70
C LEU A 25 -6.05 -20.06 13.63
N SER A 26 -6.75 -19.66 14.69
CA SER A 26 -7.35 -18.33 14.86
C SER A 26 -6.44 -17.38 15.65
N CYS A 27 -5.12 -17.64 15.65
CA CYS A 27 -4.11 -16.65 15.99
C CYS A 27 -4.19 -15.48 15.02
N THR A 28 -5.12 -14.57 15.30
CA THR A 28 -5.13 -13.14 14.97
C THR A 28 -4.22 -12.77 13.79
N ASP A 29 -4.66 -13.08 12.58
CA ASP A 29 -4.32 -12.22 11.46
C ASP A 29 -4.85 -10.84 11.86
N ASN A 30 -3.95 -9.92 12.22
CA ASN A 30 -4.23 -8.49 12.22
C ASN A 30 -4.63 -8.12 10.79
N LYS A 31 -5.89 -8.40 10.42
CA LYS A 31 -6.41 -8.19 9.07
C LYS A 31 -6.39 -6.70 8.82
N ILE A 32 -5.47 -6.28 7.97
CA ILE A 32 -5.39 -4.92 7.44
C ILE A 32 -6.74 -4.63 6.79
N LYS A 33 -7.56 -3.78 7.44
CA LYS A 33 -8.90 -3.42 6.95
C LYS A 33 -8.81 -2.59 5.67
N GLY A 34 -9.75 -2.83 4.75
CA GLY A 34 -9.74 -2.27 3.40
C GLY A 34 -9.08 -3.20 2.38
N ASP A 35 -8.72 -2.67 1.21
CA ASP A 35 -8.01 -3.41 0.15
C ASP A 35 -6.82 -2.60 -0.40
N PRO A 36 -5.72 -2.48 0.39
CA PRO A 36 -4.55 -1.73 -0.02
C PRO A 36 -3.87 -2.33 -1.26
N LYS A 37 -3.94 -3.66 -1.43
CA LYS A 37 -3.37 -4.33 -2.62
C LYS A 37 -4.10 -3.91 -3.88
N LYS A 38 -5.43 -3.92 -3.88
CA LYS A 38 -6.23 -3.43 -5.01
C LYS A 38 -5.99 -1.95 -5.26
N THR A 39 -5.92 -1.14 -4.20
CA THR A 39 -5.62 0.29 -4.31
C THR A 39 -4.29 0.54 -5.03
N LEU A 40 -3.22 -0.15 -4.61
CA LEU A 40 -1.92 -0.05 -5.26
C LEU A 40 -1.97 -0.54 -6.72
N GLY A 41 -2.66 -1.65 -6.99
CA GLY A 41 -2.85 -2.16 -8.35
C GLY A 41 -3.58 -1.18 -9.27
N THR A 42 -4.63 -0.51 -8.76
CA THR A 42 -5.32 0.55 -9.49
C THR A 42 -4.41 1.75 -9.74
N TYR A 43 -3.61 2.15 -8.75
CA TYR A 43 -2.67 3.26 -8.89
C TYR A 43 -1.58 2.99 -9.94
N VAL A 44 -0.88 1.86 -9.85
CA VAL A 44 0.14 1.45 -10.82
C VAL A 44 -0.49 1.28 -12.21
N GLY A 45 -1.69 0.69 -12.29
CA GLY A 45 -2.43 0.56 -13.53
C GLY A 45 -2.82 1.90 -14.16
N ALA A 46 -3.10 2.92 -13.35
CA ALA A 46 -3.39 4.28 -13.82
C ALA A 46 -2.13 4.98 -14.36
N ILE A 47 -0.97 4.83 -13.69
CA ILE A 47 0.33 5.32 -14.19
C ILE A 47 0.60 4.76 -15.59
N LYS A 48 0.50 3.44 -15.75
CA LYS A 48 0.71 2.77 -17.05
C LYS A 48 -0.19 3.28 -18.17
N LYS A 49 -1.39 3.77 -17.84
CA LYS A 49 -2.39 4.26 -18.79
C LYS A 49 -2.33 5.78 -19.01
N GLY A 50 -1.49 6.50 -18.26
CA GLY A 50 -1.52 7.97 -18.23
C GLY A 50 -2.81 8.55 -17.64
N ASP A 51 -3.53 7.79 -16.80
CA ASP A 51 -4.77 8.24 -16.16
C ASP A 51 -4.46 9.09 -14.93
N PHE A 52 -4.13 10.37 -15.18
CA PHE A 52 -3.76 11.30 -14.12
C PHE A 52 -4.89 11.55 -13.12
N GLU A 53 -6.16 11.49 -13.52
CA GLU A 53 -7.28 11.70 -12.61
C GLU A 53 -7.31 10.63 -11.51
N THR A 54 -7.14 9.36 -11.88
CA THR A 54 -7.07 8.27 -10.91
C THR A 54 -5.82 8.36 -10.02
N ILE A 55 -4.67 8.70 -10.61
CA ILE A 55 -3.41 8.92 -9.86
C ILE A 55 -3.60 10.02 -8.82
N TYR A 56 -4.15 11.16 -9.25
CA TYR A 56 -4.42 12.32 -8.41
C TYR A 56 -5.40 12.00 -7.26
N LYS A 57 -6.42 11.18 -7.47
CA LYS A 57 -7.36 10.77 -6.40
C LYS A 57 -6.75 9.80 -5.39
N LEU A 58 -5.87 8.91 -5.85
CA LEU A 58 -5.29 7.85 -5.04
C LEU A 58 -3.95 8.22 -4.40
N ASN A 59 -3.29 9.27 -4.86
CA ASN A 59 -2.09 9.77 -4.22
C ASN A 59 -2.41 10.44 -2.87
N ARG A 60 -1.62 10.12 -1.85
CA ARG A 60 -1.86 10.55 -0.47
C ARG A 60 -1.80 12.07 -0.31
N VAL A 61 -0.86 12.74 -0.98
CA VAL A 61 -0.64 14.19 -0.84
C VAL A 61 -1.83 14.95 -1.39
N THR A 62 -2.26 14.60 -2.60
CA THR A 62 -3.39 15.24 -3.30
C THR A 62 -4.73 14.89 -2.68
N ALA A 63 -4.95 13.64 -2.26
CA ALA A 63 -6.16 13.28 -1.51
C ALA A 63 -6.29 14.04 -0.20
N ARG A 64 -5.16 14.32 0.49
CA ARG A 64 -5.15 15.16 1.69
C ARG A 64 -5.46 16.62 1.36
N GLN A 65 -4.93 17.14 0.26
CA GLN A 65 -5.27 18.50 -0.22
C GLN A 65 -6.76 18.61 -0.56
N LEU A 66 -7.32 17.67 -1.32
CA LEU A 66 -8.74 17.58 -1.65
C LEU A 66 -9.61 17.63 -0.41
N LYS A 67 -9.26 16.86 0.63
CA LYS A 67 -9.99 16.87 1.90
C LYS A 67 -10.00 18.25 2.55
N TYR A 68 -8.83 18.89 2.70
CA TYR A 68 -8.78 20.16 3.43
C TYR A 68 -9.38 21.33 2.65
N VAL A 69 -9.16 21.38 1.34
CA VAL A 69 -9.81 22.36 0.48
C VAL A 69 -11.32 22.15 0.48
N GLY A 70 -11.79 20.90 0.37
CA GLY A 70 -13.23 20.60 0.44
C GLY A 70 -13.89 20.92 1.78
N ALA A 71 -13.10 21.02 2.86
CA ALA A 71 -13.59 21.35 4.19
C ALA A 71 -13.53 22.85 4.54
N THR A 72 -12.98 23.70 3.66
CA THR A 72 -12.96 25.15 3.89
C THR A 72 -14.34 25.76 3.72
N SER A 73 -14.71 26.68 4.61
CA SER A 73 -15.91 27.51 4.50
C SER A 73 -15.63 28.87 3.83
N VAL A 74 -14.38 29.12 3.44
CA VAL A 74 -13.89 30.41 2.95
C VAL A 74 -13.35 30.28 1.54
N GLY A 75 -13.83 31.14 0.64
CA GLY A 75 -13.39 31.23 -0.76
C GLY A 75 -14.17 30.33 -1.72
N ASP A 76 -13.82 30.39 -3.01
CA ASP A 76 -14.40 29.52 -4.03
C ASP A 76 -13.70 28.15 -4.01
N VAL A 77 -14.30 27.21 -3.28
CA VAL A 77 -13.82 25.83 -3.15
C VAL A 77 -13.66 25.16 -4.51
N LYS A 78 -14.59 25.39 -5.44
CA LYS A 78 -14.56 24.76 -6.76
C LYS A 78 -13.35 25.25 -7.55
N GLN A 79 -13.12 26.56 -7.58
CA GLN A 79 -11.96 27.14 -8.24
C GLN A 79 -10.64 26.63 -7.62
N GLN A 80 -10.56 26.58 -6.29
CA GLN A 80 -9.36 26.09 -5.59
C GLN A 80 -9.05 24.63 -5.92
N LEU A 81 -10.07 23.77 -6.03
CA LEU A 81 -9.89 22.37 -6.41
C LEU A 81 -9.43 22.23 -7.87
N GLU A 82 -9.98 23.03 -8.79
CA GLU A 82 -9.56 23.04 -10.20
C GLU A 82 -8.11 23.51 -10.37
N GLU A 83 -7.71 24.57 -9.67
CA GLU A 83 -6.33 25.05 -9.65
C GLU A 83 -5.38 24.03 -9.02
N ASN A 84 -5.81 23.37 -7.93
CA ASN A 84 -5.02 22.32 -7.30
C ASN A 84 -4.79 21.14 -8.26
N TYR A 85 -5.81 20.71 -9.01
CA TYR A 85 -5.69 19.67 -10.01
C TYR A 85 -4.69 20.05 -11.11
N LYS A 86 -4.87 21.21 -11.74
CA LYS A 86 -3.98 21.70 -12.82
C LYS A 86 -2.53 21.84 -12.36
N ASN A 87 -2.31 22.36 -11.16
CA ASN A 87 -0.98 22.50 -10.58
C ASN A 87 -0.31 21.16 -10.33
N ASN A 88 -1.05 20.16 -9.84
CA ASN A 88 -0.50 18.83 -9.63
C ASN A 88 -0.27 18.09 -10.95
N GLN A 89 -1.12 18.29 -11.96
CA GLN A 89 -0.92 17.75 -13.29
C GLN A 89 0.37 18.30 -13.91
N ALA A 90 0.56 19.62 -13.88
CA ALA A 90 1.79 20.23 -14.40
C ALA A 90 3.05 19.73 -13.67
N LYS A 91 2.98 19.55 -12.35
CA LYS A 91 4.07 18.94 -11.57
C LYS A 91 4.33 17.49 -11.97
N TYR A 92 3.27 16.70 -12.12
CA TYR A 92 3.36 15.32 -12.56
C TYR A 92 4.03 15.23 -13.93
N ASP A 93 3.59 16.03 -14.89
CA ASP A 93 4.12 16.07 -16.25
C ASP A 93 5.60 16.50 -16.27
N ALA A 94 5.98 17.50 -15.47
CA ALA A 94 7.34 18.01 -15.39
C ALA A 94 8.32 17.15 -14.58
N THR A 95 7.84 16.15 -13.84
CA THR A 95 8.73 15.34 -12.96
C THR A 95 9.75 14.55 -13.77
N GLU A 96 11.01 14.61 -13.39
CA GLU A 96 12.09 13.85 -14.03
C GLU A 96 12.31 12.49 -13.36
N LEU A 97 12.98 11.57 -14.06
CA LEU A 97 13.34 10.28 -13.48
C LEU A 97 14.33 10.52 -12.34
N THR A 98 13.99 10.01 -11.17
CA THR A 98 14.88 9.95 -10.02
C THR A 98 14.53 8.76 -9.16
N PHE A 99 15.54 8.14 -8.55
CA PHE A 99 15.36 7.09 -7.56
C PHE A 99 15.57 7.60 -6.13
N THR A 100 15.71 8.92 -5.96
CA THR A 100 15.76 9.54 -4.64
C THR A 100 14.42 9.31 -3.92
N PRO A 101 14.44 8.76 -2.70
CA PRO A 101 13.24 8.59 -1.89
C PRO A 101 12.46 9.89 -1.72
N ASN A 102 11.13 9.78 -1.58
CA ASN A 102 10.22 10.88 -1.27
C ASN A 102 10.09 11.98 -2.34
N VAL A 103 10.63 11.79 -3.55
CA VAL A 103 10.31 12.69 -4.67
C VAL A 103 8.91 12.36 -5.19
N GLN A 104 8.01 13.33 -5.09
CA GLN A 104 6.63 13.17 -5.54
C GLN A 104 6.59 12.91 -7.06
N TRP A 105 5.77 11.95 -7.49
CA TRP A 105 5.54 11.57 -8.88
C TRP A 105 6.71 10.86 -9.59
N ALA A 106 7.83 10.61 -8.91
CA ALA A 106 8.95 9.87 -9.49
C ALA A 106 8.52 8.49 -10.01
N GLU A 107 7.51 7.89 -9.37
CA GLU A 107 6.94 6.61 -9.74
C GLU A 107 6.32 6.56 -11.14
N LYS A 108 6.04 7.72 -11.77
CA LYS A 108 5.57 7.73 -13.17
C LYS A 108 6.58 7.08 -14.12
N HIS A 109 7.87 7.15 -13.78
CA HIS A 109 8.95 6.58 -14.58
C HIS A 109 9.26 5.12 -14.22
N PHE A 110 8.81 4.65 -13.06
CA PHE A 110 9.05 3.28 -12.61
C PHE A 110 8.12 2.28 -13.29
N PHE A 111 6.94 2.73 -13.73
CA PHE A 111 5.88 1.91 -14.28
C PHE A 111 5.46 2.38 -15.69
N PRO A 112 6.36 2.37 -16.69
CA PRO A 112 6.02 2.75 -18.06
C PRO A 112 4.99 1.80 -18.68
N PRO A 113 4.31 2.19 -19.77
CA PRO A 113 3.23 1.41 -20.37
C PRO A 113 3.60 -0.05 -20.70
N SER A 114 4.82 -0.30 -21.19
CA SER A 114 5.29 -1.64 -21.56
C SER A 114 5.64 -2.56 -20.39
N CYS A 115 5.74 -2.05 -19.15
CA CYS A 115 6.23 -2.84 -18.03
C CYS A 115 5.26 -3.97 -17.64
N VAL A 116 5.78 -5.06 -17.08
CA VAL A 116 4.98 -6.10 -16.42
C VAL A 116 5.24 -6.01 -14.93
N PHE A 117 4.18 -6.04 -14.12
CA PHE A 117 4.32 -5.92 -12.67
C PHE A 117 3.53 -6.98 -11.90
N GLU A 118 4.03 -7.32 -10.72
CA GLU A 118 3.39 -8.20 -9.75
C GLU A 118 3.41 -7.56 -8.36
N LEU A 119 2.31 -7.72 -7.63
CA LEU A 119 2.14 -7.17 -6.29
C LEU A 119 2.31 -8.26 -5.23
N SER A 120 3.30 -8.08 -4.36
CA SER A 120 3.48 -8.90 -3.16
C SER A 120 2.34 -8.68 -2.15
N PRO A 121 2.11 -9.62 -1.22
CA PRO A 121 1.21 -9.40 -0.09
C PRO A 121 1.56 -8.12 0.67
N VAL A 122 0.53 -7.45 1.19
CA VAL A 122 0.69 -6.22 1.97
C VAL A 122 1.18 -6.58 3.38
N ARG A 123 2.16 -5.84 3.89
CA ARG A 123 2.72 -5.98 5.24
C ARG A 123 2.67 -4.65 5.98
N SER A 124 2.37 -4.68 7.28
CA SER A 124 2.58 -3.50 8.14
C SER A 124 4.08 -3.29 8.35
N LEU A 125 4.49 -2.04 8.56
CA LEU A 125 5.81 -1.79 9.14
C LEU A 125 5.79 -2.30 10.57
N THR A 126 6.56 -3.36 10.84
CA THR A 126 6.78 -3.79 12.22
C THR A 126 7.54 -2.68 12.93
N SER A 127 6.96 -2.11 13.98
CA SER A 127 7.64 -1.07 14.76
C SER A 127 8.98 -1.60 15.28
N ILE A 128 10.07 -0.89 14.95
CA ILE A 128 11.43 -1.22 15.41
C ILE A 128 11.52 -1.09 16.95
N ASP A 129 10.57 -0.39 17.57
CA ASP A 129 10.57 -0.11 18.99
C ASP A 129 9.19 -0.33 19.61
N LYS A 130 8.98 -1.54 20.17
CA LYS A 130 7.78 -1.89 20.96
C LYS A 130 7.58 -0.98 22.18
N GLY A 131 8.58 -0.17 22.54
CA GLY A 131 8.51 0.85 23.60
C GLY A 131 8.01 2.22 23.12
N ASN A 132 7.89 2.46 21.81
CA ASN A 132 7.39 3.72 21.29
C ASN A 132 5.84 3.76 21.36
N PRO A 133 5.23 4.67 22.13
CA PRO A 133 3.76 4.76 22.22
C PRO A 133 3.09 5.08 20.87
N ASN A 134 3.83 5.60 19.88
CA ASN A 134 3.33 5.84 18.52
C ASN A 134 3.46 4.60 17.60
N ALA A 135 4.16 3.54 18.00
CA ALA A 135 4.32 2.32 17.23
C ALA A 135 2.97 1.64 16.92
N LEU A 136 2.14 1.47 17.95
CA LEU A 136 0.78 0.91 17.81
C LEU A 136 -0.13 1.81 16.97
N TYR A 137 0.14 3.12 16.97
CA TYR A 137 -0.55 4.07 16.11
C TYR A 137 -0.13 3.81 14.65
N GLU A 138 1.16 3.77 14.33
CA GLU A 138 1.72 3.56 12.97
C GLU A 138 1.31 2.24 12.31
N GLU A 139 1.20 1.15 13.07
CA GLU A 139 0.85 -0.19 12.58
C GLU A 139 -0.55 -0.28 11.92
N GLY A 140 -1.47 0.63 12.27
CA GLY A 140 -2.86 0.62 11.77
C GLY A 140 -3.14 1.48 10.52
N PHE A 141 -2.19 2.33 10.11
CA PHE A 141 -2.41 3.29 9.01
C PHE A 141 -1.29 3.38 7.99
N LEU A 142 -0.17 2.66 8.16
CA LEU A 142 0.90 2.58 7.19
C LEU A 142 1.22 1.13 6.87
N VAL A 143 1.15 0.80 5.59
CA VAL A 143 1.46 -0.54 5.07
C VAL A 143 2.35 -0.43 3.86
N ILE A 144 3.06 -1.50 3.56
CA ILE A 144 3.95 -1.60 2.41
C ILE A 144 3.52 -2.80 1.57
N SER A 145 3.58 -2.63 0.25
CA SER A 145 3.52 -3.73 -0.69
C SER A 145 4.61 -3.53 -1.73
N THR A 146 5.41 -4.57 -1.92
CA THR A 146 6.48 -4.58 -2.92
C THR A 146 5.88 -4.82 -4.30
N VAL A 147 6.25 -3.96 -5.25
CA VAL A 147 5.91 -4.09 -6.68
C VAL A 147 7.15 -4.60 -7.40
N SER A 148 7.09 -5.85 -7.85
CA SER A 148 8.13 -6.40 -8.72
C SER A 148 7.82 -6.00 -10.16
N VAL A 149 8.78 -5.40 -10.86
CA VAL A 149 8.61 -4.89 -12.22
C VAL A 149 9.65 -5.53 -13.14
N ARG A 150 9.20 -5.94 -14.31
CA ARG A 150 10.05 -6.32 -15.44
C ARG A 150 9.83 -5.35 -16.58
N TYR A 151 10.91 -4.89 -17.17
CA TYR A 151 10.92 -4.03 -18.35
C TYR A 151 11.24 -4.92 -19.55
N PRO A 152 10.28 -5.21 -20.44
CA PRO A 152 10.56 -5.95 -21.67
C PRO A 152 11.14 -5.04 -22.75
N ASP A 153 10.70 -3.78 -22.82
CA ASP A 153 11.17 -2.80 -23.78
C ASP A 153 12.34 -1.98 -23.23
N LEU A 154 13.48 -2.07 -23.91
CA LEU A 154 14.71 -1.37 -23.54
C LEU A 154 14.58 0.17 -23.65
N THR A 155 13.72 0.64 -24.55
CA THR A 155 13.58 2.08 -24.83
C THR A 155 12.80 2.80 -23.72
N GLU A 156 11.82 2.12 -23.14
CA GLU A 156 11.03 2.62 -22.01
C GLU A 156 11.63 2.27 -20.65
N ALA A 157 12.59 1.35 -20.59
CA ALA A 157 13.24 0.96 -19.36
C ALA A 157 13.92 2.16 -18.67
N PRO A 158 13.71 2.36 -17.36
CA PRO A 158 14.39 3.40 -16.62
C PRO A 158 15.90 3.10 -16.55
N GLU A 159 16.69 4.17 -16.42
CA GLU A 159 18.15 4.09 -16.42
C GLU A 159 18.70 4.47 -15.05
N LEU A 160 19.56 3.62 -14.49
CA LEU A 160 20.29 3.87 -13.25
C LEU A 160 21.79 3.70 -13.55
N ASP A 161 22.58 4.71 -13.16
CA ASP A 161 24.04 4.74 -13.34
C ASP A 161 24.50 4.40 -14.78
N GLY A 162 23.80 4.95 -15.78
CA GLY A 162 24.13 4.76 -17.20
C GLY A 162 23.71 3.40 -17.77
N LYS A 163 22.92 2.59 -17.04
CA LYS A 163 22.49 1.26 -17.46
C LYS A 163 20.98 1.11 -17.38
N LYS A 164 20.41 0.52 -18.43
CA LYS A 164 18.98 0.20 -18.49
C LYS A 164 18.63 -0.96 -17.57
N ILE A 165 17.63 -0.74 -16.73
CA ILE A 165 17.12 -1.73 -15.78
C ILE A 165 16.24 -2.73 -16.54
N SER A 166 16.49 -4.03 -16.38
CA SER A 166 15.63 -5.10 -16.93
C SER A 166 14.57 -5.57 -15.94
N SER A 167 14.88 -5.54 -14.64
CA SER A 167 13.93 -5.83 -13.57
C SER A 167 14.32 -5.09 -12.28
N ALA A 168 13.34 -4.77 -11.45
CA ALA A 168 13.54 -4.14 -10.16
C ALA A 168 12.33 -4.37 -9.25
N LYS A 169 12.52 -4.19 -7.94
CA LYS A 169 11.46 -4.15 -6.94
C LYS A 169 11.34 -2.75 -6.36
N TYR A 170 10.11 -2.34 -6.12
CA TYR A 170 9.79 -1.07 -5.49
C TYR A 170 8.92 -1.30 -4.27
N ASP A 171 9.38 -0.86 -3.10
CA ASP A 171 8.56 -0.82 -1.89
C ASP A 171 7.62 0.38 -1.99
N CYS A 172 6.32 0.11 -2.19
CA CYS A 172 5.29 1.14 -2.27
C CYS A 172 4.55 1.25 -0.94
N TYR A 173 4.54 2.46 -0.39
CA TYR A 173 3.91 2.77 0.89
C TYR A 173 2.48 3.20 0.65
N LEU A 174 1.55 2.63 1.41
CA LEU A 174 0.17 3.07 1.45
C LEU A 174 -0.17 3.58 2.84
N ASN A 175 -0.87 4.72 2.88
CA ASN A 175 -1.35 5.30 4.11
C ASN A 175 -2.86 5.51 4.05
N LYS A 176 -3.49 5.38 5.21
CA LYS A 176 -4.83 5.94 5.39
C LYS A 176 -4.73 7.46 5.53
N ILE A 177 -5.74 8.15 5.02
CA ILE A 177 -6.01 9.54 5.38
C ILE A 177 -7.23 9.49 6.31
N ARG A 178 -7.22 10.29 7.37
CA ARG A 178 -8.37 10.40 8.27
C ARG A 178 -9.59 10.85 7.49
N GLU A 179 -10.75 10.27 7.69
CA GLU A 179 -11.97 10.72 7.02
C GLU A 179 -12.76 11.75 7.84
N GLY A 180 -12.77 11.67 9.19
CA GLY A 180 -13.50 12.59 10.07
C GLY A 180 -12.83 13.95 10.41
N GLY A 181 -13.49 14.76 11.26
CA GLY A 181 -13.02 16.09 11.72
C GLY A 181 -11.94 16.07 12.81
N ASN A 182 -11.60 14.89 13.36
CA ASN A 182 -10.60 14.73 14.41
C ASN A 182 -9.21 14.39 13.86
N VAL A 183 -8.20 14.55 14.72
CA VAL A 183 -6.78 14.25 14.47
C VAL A 183 -6.44 12.79 14.81
N ARG A 184 -7.37 11.82 14.72
CA ARG A 184 -7.06 10.39 14.97
C ARG A 184 -7.53 9.53 13.80
N ILE A 185 -6.69 8.58 13.36
CA ILE A 185 -7.09 7.53 12.40
C ILE A 185 -7.75 6.42 13.21
N TYR A 186 -8.89 5.95 12.74
CA TYR A 186 -9.66 4.91 13.41
C TYR A 186 -9.63 3.62 12.59
N ASP A 187 -9.86 2.50 13.27
CA ASP A 187 -9.91 1.19 12.62
C ASP A 187 -11.08 1.04 11.62
N VAL A 188 -12.01 2.00 11.57
CA VAL A 188 -13.10 2.03 10.58
C VAL A 188 -12.69 2.72 9.28
N ASP A 189 -11.60 3.49 9.27
CA ASP A 189 -11.07 4.08 8.03
C ASP A 189 -10.52 2.92 7.17
N ASP A 190 -11.11 2.64 6.01
CA ASP A 190 -10.75 1.52 5.13
C ASP A 190 -10.15 1.96 3.79
N LYS A 191 -10.13 3.27 3.52
CA LYS A 191 -9.53 3.85 2.32
C LYS A 191 -8.03 3.99 2.46
N TRP A 192 -7.33 3.52 1.43
CA TRP A 192 -5.89 3.58 1.31
C TRP A 192 -5.49 4.56 0.21
N TYR A 193 -4.34 5.20 0.39
CA TYR A 193 -3.77 6.14 -0.54
C TYR A 193 -2.28 5.86 -0.70
N VAL A 194 -1.75 6.01 -1.91
CA VAL A 194 -0.35 5.73 -2.21
C VAL A 194 0.51 6.92 -1.79
N GLY A 195 1.47 6.66 -0.91
CA GLY A 195 2.44 7.66 -0.43
C GLY A 195 3.65 7.83 -1.34
N GLY A 196 3.92 6.84 -2.19
CA GLY A 196 5.05 6.79 -3.10
C GLY A 196 5.66 5.39 -3.15
N CYS A 197 6.62 5.20 -4.04
CA CYS A 197 7.36 3.95 -4.21
C CYS A 197 8.86 4.23 -4.15
N ILE A 198 9.62 3.35 -3.49
CA ILE A 198 11.06 3.48 -3.34
C ILE A 198 11.72 2.25 -3.97
N LEU A 199 12.74 2.47 -4.79
CA LEU A 199 13.52 1.39 -5.38
C LEU A 199 14.27 0.59 -4.30
N GLU A 200 14.11 -0.72 -4.30
CA GLU A 200 14.99 -1.63 -3.58
C GLU A 200 16.28 -1.80 -4.39
N ALA A 201 17.31 -1.01 -4.08
CA ALA A 201 18.52 -0.93 -4.91
C ALA A 201 19.21 -2.30 -5.15
N GLU A 202 19.17 -3.19 -4.16
CA GLU A 202 19.75 -4.54 -4.24
C GLU A 202 18.98 -5.48 -5.17
N SER A 203 17.76 -5.13 -5.57
CA SER A 203 16.91 -5.93 -6.47
C SER A 203 17.11 -5.62 -7.95
N VAL A 204 17.92 -4.61 -8.28
CA VAL A 204 18.07 -4.12 -9.65
C VAL A 204 18.87 -5.11 -10.49
N GLU A 205 18.26 -5.55 -11.58
CA GLU A 205 18.93 -6.27 -12.65
C GLU A 205 19.02 -5.38 -13.89
N TYR A 206 20.12 -5.50 -14.63
CA TYR A 206 20.36 -4.76 -15.86
C TYR A 206 20.28 -5.66 -17.08
N TYR A 207 19.90 -5.08 -18.22
CA TYR A 207 20.03 -5.76 -19.49
C TYR A 207 21.50 -6.17 -19.72
N LYS A 208 21.69 -7.41 -20.18
CA LYS A 208 23.01 -7.89 -20.61
C LYS A 208 23.40 -7.15 -21.89
N LYS A 209 24.65 -6.68 -21.95
CA LYS A 209 25.26 -6.16 -23.18
C LYS A 209 25.46 -7.26 -24.20
#